data_AF-A0A951YF77-F1
#
_entry.id   AF-A0A951YF77-F1
#
_cell.length_a   1.000
_cell.length_b   1.000
_cell.length_c   1.000
_cell.angle_alpha   90.00
_cell.angle_beta   90.00
_cell.angle_gamma   90.00
#
_symmetry.space_group_name_H-M   'P 1'
#
loop_
_entity.id
_entity.type
_entity.pdbx_description
1 polymer ?
#
loop_
_entity_poly.entity_id
_entity_poly.type
_entity_poly.pdbx_seq_one_letter_code
_entity_poly.pdbx_strand_id
1 'polypeptide(L)'
;PAVELYVRPVDLPLLTVGRKVRFIFDGFPAIVFSGWPQASYGTFGGEVAAIESSVSANGKFRVLVKEAHDERKWPPGLRYGSGASSIILLKDVPVWYEIWRNINGFPPDYYTEKQQGEGKTEKKEDK
;
A
#
# COMPACT_ATOMS: atom_id res chain seq x y z
N PRO A 1 0.12 -17.82 -5.45
CA PRO A 1 0.28 -17.70 -3.98
C PRO A 1 -0.30 -16.35 -3.54
N ALA A 2 -0.84 -16.25 -2.33
CA ALA A 2 -1.34 -14.99 -1.78
C ALA A 2 -0.87 -14.88 -0.33
N VAL A 3 -0.62 -13.64 0.10
CA VAL A 3 -0.25 -13.33 1.48
C VAL A 3 -1.44 -12.63 2.15
N GLU A 4 -1.72 -13.03 3.37
CA GLU A 4 -2.74 -12.41 4.21
C GLU A 4 -2.09 -11.39 5.14
N LEU A 5 -2.54 -10.15 5.05
CA LEU A 5 -2.14 -9.07 5.94
C LEU A 5 -3.29 -8.70 6.86
N TYR A 6 -2.95 -8.31 8.10
CA TYR A 6 -3.92 -7.87 9.08
C TYR A 6 -3.70 -6.40 9.42
N VAL A 7 -4.66 -5.57 9.08
CA VAL A 7 -4.57 -4.11 9.15
C VAL A 7 -5.52 -3.57 10.21
N ARG A 8 -5.11 -2.51 10.91
CA ARG A 8 -5.94 -1.90 11.95
C ARG A 8 -7.11 -1.15 11.30
N PRO A 9 -8.28 -1.09 11.96
CA PRO A 9 -9.45 -0.36 11.45
C PRO A 9 -9.15 1.09 11.03
N VAL A 10 -8.33 1.80 11.81
CA VAL A 10 -7.96 3.21 11.55
C VAL A 10 -7.13 3.40 10.28
N ASP A 11 -6.40 2.38 9.85
CA ASP A 11 -5.55 2.43 8.65
C ASP A 11 -6.29 1.92 7.39
N LEU A 12 -7.46 1.29 7.56
CA LEU A 12 -8.24 0.71 6.47
C LEU A 12 -8.60 1.73 5.36
N PRO A 13 -9.02 2.98 5.68
CA PRO A 13 -9.33 3.98 4.65
C PRO A 13 -8.13 4.39 3.80
N LEU A 14 -6.90 4.15 4.28
CA LEU A 14 -5.66 4.46 3.55
C LEU A 14 -5.32 3.39 2.51
N LEU A 15 -6.02 2.25 2.51
CA LEU A 15 -5.79 1.14 1.62
C LEU A 15 -6.77 1.13 0.46
N THR A 16 -6.24 0.78 -0.71
CA THR A 16 -7.02 0.60 -1.94
C THR A 16 -6.56 -0.68 -2.64
N VAL A 17 -7.47 -1.31 -3.38
CA VAL A 17 -7.11 -2.42 -4.27
C VAL A 17 -6.16 -1.86 -5.35
N GLY A 18 -5.12 -2.62 -5.68
CA GLY A 18 -4.06 -2.19 -6.60
C GLY A 18 -2.88 -1.50 -5.93
N ARG A 19 -2.92 -1.26 -4.62
CA ARG A 19 -1.83 -0.61 -3.90
C ARG A 19 -0.59 -1.49 -3.86
N LYS A 20 0.58 -0.87 -4.08
CA LYS A 20 1.89 -1.55 -3.99
C LYS A 20 2.26 -1.86 -2.54
N VAL A 21 2.72 -3.09 -2.35
CA VAL A 21 3.17 -3.64 -1.07
C VAL A 21 4.59 -4.16 -1.24
N ARG A 22 5.45 -3.93 -0.25
CA ARG A 22 6.76 -4.55 -0.12
C ARG A 22 6.70 -5.66 0.89
N PHE A 23 7.28 -6.81 0.57
CA PHE A 23 7.39 -7.95 1.46
C PHE A 23 8.84 -8.30 1.77
N ILE A 24 9.04 -8.77 3.00
CA ILE A 24 10.19 -9.55 3.43
C ILE A 24 9.61 -10.87 3.94
N PHE A 25 10.09 -11.98 3.38
CA PHE A 25 9.60 -13.31 3.74
C PHE A 25 10.56 -14.01 4.70
N ASP A 26 10.02 -14.71 5.68
CA ASP A 26 10.81 -15.50 6.60
C ASP A 26 11.54 -16.64 5.86
N GLY A 27 12.80 -16.88 6.22
CA GLY A 27 13.65 -17.88 5.57
C GLY A 27 14.35 -17.40 4.29
N PHE A 28 14.10 -16.17 3.85
CA PHE A 28 14.80 -15.54 2.74
C PHE A 28 15.59 -14.32 3.23
N PRO A 29 16.92 -14.25 2.98
CA PRO A 29 17.73 -13.15 3.48
C PRO A 29 17.33 -11.84 2.82
N ALA A 30 17.12 -10.81 3.63
CA ALA A 30 16.91 -9.44 3.20
C ALA A 30 18.01 -8.54 3.76
N ILE A 31 18.73 -7.86 2.88
CA ILE A 31 19.73 -6.85 3.24
C ILE A 31 19.28 -5.52 2.66
N VAL A 32 19.04 -4.55 3.54
CA VAL A 32 18.60 -3.20 3.17
C VAL A 32 19.70 -2.21 3.54
N PHE A 33 20.18 -1.46 2.55
CA PHE A 33 21.16 -0.40 2.75
C PHE A 33 20.49 0.97 2.59
N SER A 34 20.47 1.74 3.68
CA SER A 34 19.94 3.11 3.68
C SER A 34 20.75 3.99 2.71
N GLY A 35 20.07 4.56 1.71
CA GLY A 35 20.68 5.45 0.70
C GLY A 35 21.11 4.76 -0.60
N TRP A 36 21.07 3.42 -0.68
CA TRP A 36 21.43 2.67 -1.90
C TRP A 36 20.42 1.55 -2.20
N PRO A 37 19.21 1.90 -2.70
CA PRO A 37 18.13 0.93 -2.89
C PRO A 37 18.50 -0.21 -3.85
N GLN A 38 19.31 0.08 -4.86
CA GLN A 38 19.69 -0.85 -5.94
C GLN A 38 20.68 -1.92 -5.46
N ALA A 39 21.41 -1.65 -4.37
CA ALA A 39 22.26 -2.62 -3.70
C ALA A 39 21.50 -3.45 -2.65
N SER A 40 20.27 -3.05 -2.33
CA SER A 40 19.41 -3.77 -1.39
C SER A 40 18.76 -4.97 -2.08
N TYR A 41 18.66 -6.10 -1.40
CA TYR A 41 18.05 -7.33 -1.93
C TYR A 41 17.23 -8.07 -0.89
N GLY A 42 16.35 -8.95 -1.34
CA GLY A 42 15.49 -9.76 -0.48
C GLY A 42 14.16 -9.12 -0.07
N THR A 43 13.80 -8.00 -0.70
CA THR A 43 12.43 -7.48 -0.68
C THR A 43 11.69 -7.86 -1.97
N PHE A 44 10.40 -8.12 -1.86
CA PHE A 44 9.55 -8.57 -2.95
C PHE A 44 8.34 -7.65 -3.13
N GLY A 45 7.93 -7.45 -4.38
CA GLY A 45 6.76 -6.64 -4.71
C GLY A 45 5.47 -7.44 -4.59
N GLY A 46 4.43 -6.81 -4.08
CA GLY A 46 3.07 -7.32 -4.13
C GLY A 46 2.06 -6.21 -4.39
N GLU A 47 0.83 -6.62 -4.64
CA GLU A 47 -0.29 -5.74 -4.95
C GLU A 47 -1.54 -6.18 -4.20
N VAL A 48 -2.21 -5.25 -3.54
CA VAL A 48 -3.46 -5.54 -2.83
C VAL A 48 -4.50 -6.05 -3.82
N ALA A 49 -4.89 -7.31 -3.68
CA ALA A 49 -5.87 -7.97 -4.53
C ALA A 49 -7.29 -7.77 -4.01
N ALA A 50 -7.48 -7.83 -2.69
CA ALA A 50 -8.78 -7.66 -2.06
C ALA A 50 -8.63 -7.18 -0.62
N ILE A 51 -9.65 -6.48 -0.15
CA ILE A 51 -9.81 -6.06 1.25
C ILE A 51 -11.11 -6.69 1.74
N GLU A 52 -11.02 -7.51 2.78
CA GLU A 52 -12.20 -8.12 3.37
C GLU A 52 -12.98 -7.09 4.19
N SER A 53 -14.31 -7.11 4.09
CA SER A 53 -15.19 -6.21 4.85
C SER A 53 -15.48 -6.70 6.28
N SER A 54 -15.17 -7.96 6.57
CA SER A 54 -15.39 -8.59 7.88
C SER A 54 -14.18 -8.39 8.79
N VAL A 55 -14.45 -8.02 10.05
CA VAL A 55 -13.41 -7.96 11.09
C VAL A 55 -13.03 -9.39 11.49
N SER A 56 -11.74 -9.69 11.49
CA SER A 56 -11.21 -10.98 11.93
C SER A 56 -11.26 -11.10 13.46
N ALA A 57 -11.12 -12.33 13.99
CA ALA A 57 -11.16 -12.59 15.43
C ALA A 57 -10.12 -11.78 16.25
N ASN A 58 -9.06 -11.29 15.61
CA ASN A 58 -8.04 -10.44 16.20
C ASN A 58 -8.37 -8.93 16.18
N GLY A 59 -9.60 -8.54 15.79
CA GLY A 59 -10.05 -7.15 15.71
C GLY A 59 -9.46 -6.35 14.53
N LYS A 60 -8.78 -7.03 13.59
CA LYS A 60 -8.16 -6.42 12.41
C LYS A 60 -8.91 -6.82 11.14
N PHE A 61 -8.72 -6.04 10.08
CA PHE A 61 -9.23 -6.36 8.76
C PHE A 61 -8.20 -7.18 7.99
N ARG A 62 -8.68 -8.19 7.27
CA ARG A 62 -7.84 -9.05 6.44
C ARG A 62 -7.71 -8.45 5.05
N VAL A 63 -6.48 -8.35 4.59
CA VAL A 63 -6.12 -7.83 3.26
C VAL A 63 -5.38 -8.92 2.53
N LEU A 64 -5.86 -9.27 1.34
CA LEU A 64 -5.23 -10.25 0.48
C LEU A 64 -4.31 -9.56 -0.50
N VAL A 65 -3.06 -9.99 -0.54
CA VAL A 65 -2.04 -9.43 -1.42
C VAL A 65 -1.54 -10.52 -2.35
N LYS A 66 -1.48 -10.21 -3.64
CA LYS A 66 -0.92 -11.08 -4.67
C LYS A 66 0.48 -10.60 -5.04
N GLU A 67 1.22 -11.48 -5.68
CA GLU A 67 2.48 -11.16 -6.33
C GLU A 67 2.27 -10.09 -7.41
N ALA A 68 3.12 -9.06 -7.42
CA ALA A 68 3.06 -8.00 -8.42
C ALA A 68 3.59 -8.52 -9.76
N HIS A 69 2.88 -8.26 -10.86
CA HIS A 69 3.21 -8.79 -12.19
C HIS A 69 4.42 -8.09 -12.85
N ASP A 70 4.66 -6.84 -12.47
CA ASP A 70 5.67 -5.93 -13.04
C ASP A 70 7.02 -6.00 -12.30
N GLU A 71 7.17 -6.95 -11.37
CA GLU A 71 8.30 -7.00 -10.47
C GLU A 71 8.92 -8.39 -10.33
N ARG A 72 10.00 -8.45 -9.54
CA ARG A 72 10.67 -9.71 -9.23
C ARG A 72 9.69 -10.67 -8.56
N LYS A 73 9.67 -11.89 -9.11
CA LYS A 73 8.85 -12.97 -8.56
C LYS A 73 9.19 -13.28 -7.10
N TRP A 74 8.18 -13.68 -6.35
CA TRP A 74 8.34 -14.16 -4.99
C TRP A 74 9.26 -15.39 -4.95
N PRO A 75 9.97 -15.63 -3.84
CA PRO A 75 10.91 -16.73 -3.77
C PRO A 75 10.27 -18.10 -4.07
N PRO A 76 10.95 -18.96 -4.84
CA PRO A 76 10.50 -20.34 -5.02
C PRO A 76 10.57 -21.07 -3.66
N GLY A 77 9.53 -21.82 -3.33
CA GLY A 77 9.48 -22.61 -2.09
C GLY A 77 8.87 -21.90 -0.88
N LEU A 78 8.23 -20.74 -1.05
CA LEU A 78 7.31 -20.21 -0.04
C LEU A 78 6.24 -21.25 0.31
N ARG A 79 6.12 -21.56 1.60
CA ARG A 79 5.15 -22.52 2.10
C ARG A 79 3.98 -21.80 2.75
N TYR A 80 2.83 -22.47 2.78
CA TYR A 80 1.72 -22.00 3.60
C TYR A 80 2.16 -21.92 5.06
N GLY A 81 1.81 -20.81 5.73
CA GLY A 81 2.24 -20.53 7.10
C GLY A 81 3.62 -19.89 7.22
N SER A 82 4.37 -19.68 6.13
CA SER A 82 5.56 -18.83 6.16
C SER A 82 5.18 -17.41 6.57
N GLY A 83 5.87 -16.86 7.56
CA GLY A 83 5.70 -15.47 7.98
C GLY A 83 6.16 -14.50 6.90
N ALA A 84 5.53 -13.33 6.87
CA ALA A 84 5.88 -12.23 5.99
C ALA A 84 5.71 -10.91 6.74
N SER A 85 6.72 -10.05 6.64
CA SER A 85 6.64 -8.66 7.08
C SER A 85 6.40 -7.79 5.85
N SER A 86 5.53 -6.79 5.98
CA SER A 86 5.14 -5.95 4.85
C SER A 86 5.08 -4.47 5.15
N ILE A 87 5.41 -3.67 4.15
CA ILE A 87 5.24 -2.21 4.16
C ILE A 87 4.38 -1.84 2.96
N ILE A 88 3.30 -1.09 3.20
CA ILE A 88 2.42 -0.60 2.14
C ILE A 88 2.70 0.88 1.94
N LEU A 89 3.00 1.28 0.71
CA LEU A 89 3.29 2.67 0.37
C LEU A 89 1.97 3.40 0.08
N LEU A 90 1.57 4.37 0.90
CA LEU A 90 0.28 5.06 0.80
C LEU A 90 0.20 6.14 -0.30
N LYS A 91 1.28 6.88 -0.55
CA LYS A 91 1.36 7.91 -1.59
C LYS A 91 2.83 8.25 -1.87
N ASP A 92 3.13 8.61 -3.11
CA ASP A 92 4.42 9.21 -3.47
C ASP A 92 4.35 10.71 -3.22
N VAL A 93 5.24 11.20 -2.37
CA VAL A 93 5.26 12.57 -1.87
C VAL A 93 6.70 13.05 -1.77
N PRO A 94 6.96 14.36 -2.00
CA PRO A 94 8.30 14.90 -1.83
C PRO A 94 8.83 14.68 -0.41
N VAL A 95 10.12 14.35 -0.27
CA VAL A 95 10.75 14.06 1.03
C VAL A 95 10.56 15.19 2.03
N TRP A 96 10.70 16.44 1.58
CA TRP A 96 10.53 17.62 2.43
C TRP A 96 9.10 17.72 3.01
N TYR A 97 8.09 17.32 2.23
CA TYR A 97 6.68 17.37 2.63
C TYR A 97 6.41 16.37 3.75
N GLU A 98 6.90 15.13 3.61
CA GLU A 98 6.74 14.10 4.65
C GLU A 98 7.46 14.45 5.95
N ILE A 99 8.66 15.05 5.87
CA ILE A 99 9.38 15.52 7.05
C ILE A 99 8.58 16.61 7.75
N TRP A 100 8.11 17.63 7.03
CA TRP A 100 7.29 18.69 7.59
C TRP A 100 5.98 18.15 8.21
N ARG A 101 5.28 17.26 7.50
CA ARG A 101 4.02 16.63 7.95
C ARG A 101 4.22 15.87 9.26
N ASN A 102 5.28 15.06 9.35
CA ASN A 102 5.60 14.28 10.53
C ASN A 102 6.01 15.16 11.73
N ILE A 103 6.76 16.25 11.51
CA ILE A 103 7.14 17.20 12.58
C ILE A 103 5.91 17.90 13.18
N ASN A 104 4.93 18.24 12.35
CA ASN A 104 3.71 18.93 12.79
C ASN A 104 2.60 17.96 13.25
N GLY A 105 2.82 16.65 13.16
CA GLY A 105 1.84 15.64 13.57
C GLY A 105 0.59 15.58 12.69
N PHE A 106 0.65 16.10 11.46
CA PHE A 106 -0.48 15.99 10.53
C PHE A 106 -0.65 14.54 10.06
N PRO A 107 -1.88 14.04 9.97
CA PRO A 107 -2.11 12.68 9.51
C PRO A 107 -1.75 12.53 8.02
N PRO A 108 -1.54 11.28 7.54
CA PRO A 108 -1.42 11.01 6.12
C PRO A 108 -2.65 11.48 5.33
N ASP A 109 -2.48 11.87 4.07
CA ASP A 109 -3.58 12.31 3.20
C ASP A 109 -4.63 11.19 3.04
N TYR A 110 -5.85 11.41 3.55
CA TYR A 110 -6.97 10.45 3.48
C TYR A 110 -7.83 10.56 2.20
N TYR A 111 -7.57 11.53 1.33
CA TYR A 111 -8.61 11.98 0.40
C TYR A 111 -8.60 11.26 -0.95
N THR A 112 -9.67 10.49 -1.21
CA THR A 112 -10.23 10.37 -2.56
C THR A 112 -11.70 10.77 -2.51
N GLU A 113 -11.98 12.07 -2.49
CA GLU A 113 -13.24 12.56 -3.02
C GLU A 113 -13.03 12.89 -4.51
N LYS A 114 -13.31 11.91 -5.38
CA LYS A 114 -13.71 12.27 -6.75
C LYS A 114 -15.20 12.62 -6.73
N GLN A 115 -15.53 13.84 -6.31
CA GLN A 115 -16.74 14.50 -6.80
C GLN A 115 -16.34 15.56 -7.81
N GLN A 116 -16.21 15.14 -9.07
CA GLN A 116 -16.14 16.06 -10.20
C GLN A 116 -17.56 16.58 -10.48
N GLY A 117 -18.01 17.54 -9.66
CA GLY A 117 -19.16 18.38 -9.96
C GLY A 117 -18.70 19.64 -10.68
N GLU A 118 -18.28 19.53 -11.94
CA GLU A 118 -18.04 20.72 -12.76
C GLU A 118 -19.39 21.33 -13.17
N GLY A 119 -19.77 22.39 -12.46
CA GLY A 119 -20.81 23.32 -12.91
C GLY A 119 -20.43 23.92 -14.26
N LYS A 120 -21.23 23.65 -15.29
CA LYS A 120 -21.27 24.47 -16.50
C LYS A 120 -22.44 25.43 -16.39
N THR A 121 -22.13 26.65 -15.94
CA THR A 121 -22.96 27.83 -16.18
C THR A 121 -22.31 28.66 -17.29
N GLU A 122 -23.17 29.23 -18.14
CA GLU A 122 -22.93 30.22 -19.22
C GLU A 122 -22.56 29.71 -20.63
N LYS A 123 -23.59 29.58 -21.47
CA LYS A 123 -23.65 30.33 -22.73
C LYS A 123 -24.98 31.07 -22.82
N LYS A 124 -24.92 32.41 -22.71
CA LYS A 124 -25.88 33.31 -23.36
C LYS A 124 -25.61 33.25 -24.86
N GLU A 125 -26.62 32.90 -25.65
CA GLU A 125 -26.69 33.27 -27.07
C GLU A 125 -27.89 34.20 -27.22
N ASP A 126 -27.60 35.49 -27.34
CA ASP A 126 -28.51 36.48 -27.91
C ASP A 126 -28.58 36.24 -29.43
N LYS A 127 -29.78 35.98 -29.94
CA LYS A 127 -30.19 36.30 -31.31
C LYS A 127 -31.70 36.49 -31.40
#